data_AF-A0A8T1UB26-F1
#
_entry.id   AF-A0A8T1UB26-F1
#
_cell.length_a   1.000
_cell.length_b   1.000
_cell.length_c   1.000
_cell.angle_alpha   90.00
_cell.angle_beta   90.00
_cell.angle_gamma   90.00
#
_symmetry.space_group_name_H-M   'P 1'
#
loop_
_entity.id
_entity.type
_entity.pdbx_description
1 polymer ?
#
loop_
_entity_poly.entity_id
_entity_poly.type
_entity_poly.pdbx_seq_one_letter_code
_entity_poly.pdbx_strand_id
1 'polypeptide(L)'
;MCLQGLRPWFAVNTSCYTHGVLSPPIDALDHLQGDAVTAIVFEHCPEFDMPPAIRRFPNLLGLELWNVSIIKWDADAALNADLYLNMFYLIMAYTNMTEMPQGVLTKPLPPLLGDIEISVTNLEVVPDELADAWSNVRLVYLEHAPLKEFPTALFSLLDDGLETIPEDLFTTVSLLDEYLEICFSYNPIKNLPFSTRESVFINYLGVDHTDLTQLPAWALEARQWINLGGCPICNDTEATLPEVADCTDWGWNPMVDGRFPLALVAPFRKIIMVVVAEGGGFVVERASFCSVPPISTDVQPPSTSKTDPLSTFEFVVVWLLVLALHGLCASYLLAMALLYFFMENPLMAYYANLLALPEHRYFRLFGTLVGILGALHGLQLVLHLLWSIKSRAPAVFPRAAMINRLKSKKTEPVAPRPSWSRNSITAIGSVTASGLQSVLSVEGNHFALVFVTRKAVEVGAQIVQCYRYSTLIGRVWINHAYAGMVVTNCWVTPLLDYLMLASEAQVTQGTSTRNANVAGSIRERVACVSVDALLTAFACLVLPLAIFVPYAQVFDVSWYSFPNEILYGDVSFPNLIRENQALFALSFVDGVTKLVPHLSILTISSAAIHEQGQSKSFTCGGP
;
A
#
# COMPACT_ATOMS: atom_id res chain seq x y z
N MET A 1 4.79 29.41 15.16
CA MET A 1 5.79 28.48 14.60
C MET A 1 5.63 27.16 15.36
N CYS A 2 4.88 26.20 14.82
CA CYS A 2 4.57 24.97 15.55
C CYS A 2 5.76 24.01 15.48
N LEU A 3 6.60 24.02 16.52
CA LEU A 3 7.66 23.04 16.74
C LEU A 3 7.10 21.79 17.44
N GLN A 4 6.01 21.23 16.89
CA GLN A 4 5.47 19.97 17.39
C GLN A 4 6.34 18.84 16.81
N GLY A 5 7.17 18.24 17.66
CA GLY A 5 8.15 17.24 17.25
C GLY A 5 7.47 16.01 16.66
N LEU A 6 7.73 15.73 15.39
CA LEU A 6 7.31 14.50 14.69
C LEU A 6 8.12 13.29 15.19
N ARG A 7 7.84 12.84 16.41
CA ARG A 7 8.17 11.48 16.87
C ARG A 7 7.22 10.48 16.17
N PRO A 8 7.52 9.17 16.13
CA PRO A 8 6.63 8.19 15.52
C PRO A 8 5.37 8.01 16.37
N TRP A 9 4.36 8.86 16.16
CA TRP A 9 3.07 8.81 16.88
C TRP A 9 2.27 7.53 16.64
N PHE A 10 2.67 6.70 15.66
CA PHE A 10 1.96 5.47 15.32
C PHE A 10 2.07 4.39 16.40
N ALA A 11 3.14 4.33 17.20
CA ALA A 11 3.26 3.38 18.29
C ALA A 11 3.76 4.06 19.57
N VAL A 12 3.18 3.69 20.71
CA VAL A 12 3.45 4.32 22.01
C VAL A 12 3.64 3.25 23.07
N ASN A 13 4.80 3.24 23.73
CA ASN A 13 5.13 2.30 24.78
C ASN A 13 4.98 2.99 26.14
N THR A 14 4.17 2.41 27.02
CA THR A 14 3.80 2.95 28.34
C THR A 14 4.30 1.99 29.41
N SER A 15 5.51 2.24 29.92
CA SER A 15 6.13 1.39 30.95
C SER A 15 5.84 1.88 32.36
N CYS A 16 5.14 1.09 33.17
CA CYS A 16 4.88 1.40 34.58
C CYS A 16 6.19 1.48 35.39
N TYR A 17 7.12 0.53 35.17
CA TYR A 17 8.42 0.50 35.82
C TYR A 17 9.23 1.80 35.59
N THR A 18 9.32 2.30 34.35
CA THR A 18 10.08 3.53 34.06
C THR A 18 9.50 4.78 34.73
N HIS A 19 8.18 4.79 34.97
CA HIS A 19 7.48 5.87 35.65
C HIS A 19 7.43 5.68 37.19
N GLY A 20 7.96 4.56 37.72
CA GLY A 20 7.97 4.27 39.15
C GLY A 20 6.60 3.97 39.74
N VAL A 21 5.67 3.46 38.94
CA VAL A 21 4.28 3.14 39.33
C VAL A 21 4.00 1.64 39.16
N LEU A 22 2.95 1.14 39.82
CA LEU A 22 2.52 -0.27 39.73
C LEU A 22 1.53 -0.51 38.58
N SER A 23 0.81 0.53 38.18
CA SER A 23 -0.24 0.53 37.16
C SER A 23 -0.19 1.82 36.34
N PRO A 24 -0.68 1.86 35.09
CA PRO A 24 -0.76 3.10 34.33
C PRO A 24 -1.68 4.10 35.07
N PRO A 25 -1.22 5.34 35.36
CA PRO A 25 -2.11 6.33 35.97
C PRO A 25 -3.23 6.71 35.00
N ILE A 26 -4.35 7.21 35.54
CA ILE A 26 -5.57 7.46 34.75
C ILE A 26 -5.38 8.46 33.60
N ASP A 27 -4.41 9.36 33.74
CA ASP A 27 -4.00 10.38 32.78
C ASP A 27 -2.79 9.96 31.91
N ALA A 28 -2.31 8.71 32.02
CA ALA A 28 -1.12 8.22 31.29
C ALA A 28 -1.16 8.49 29.79
N LEU A 29 -2.36 8.43 29.19
CA LEU A 29 -2.59 8.59 27.76
C LEU A 29 -3.03 10.01 27.36
N ASP A 30 -3.17 10.95 28.30
CA ASP A 30 -3.79 12.28 28.05
C ASP A 30 -2.91 13.22 27.23
N HIS A 31 -1.60 12.96 27.21
CA HIS A 31 -0.64 13.67 26.36
C HIS A 31 -0.63 13.19 24.89
N LEU A 32 -1.38 12.13 24.56
CA LEU A 32 -1.41 11.51 23.23
C LEU A 32 -2.56 12.04 22.37
N GLN A 33 -2.28 12.26 21.09
CA GLN A 33 -3.26 12.75 20.12
C GLN A 33 -4.16 11.60 19.63
N GLY A 34 -5.46 11.67 19.93
CA GLY A 34 -6.42 10.57 19.75
C GLY A 34 -6.54 9.98 18.34
N ASP A 35 -6.37 10.81 17.31
CA ASP A 35 -6.47 10.42 15.90
C ASP A 35 -5.15 9.91 15.28
N ALA A 36 -4.01 10.10 15.96
CA ALA A 36 -2.69 9.72 15.44
C ALA A 36 -2.19 8.35 15.93
N VAL A 37 -2.52 7.97 17.17
CA VAL A 37 -2.07 6.70 17.77
C VAL A 37 -2.64 5.52 17.00
N THR A 38 -1.77 4.60 16.63
CA THR A 38 -2.11 3.40 15.85
C THR A 38 -1.78 2.11 16.61
N ALA A 39 -0.83 2.11 17.55
CA ALA A 39 -0.52 0.99 18.43
C ALA A 39 -0.18 1.51 19.84
N ILE A 40 -0.57 0.75 20.86
CA ILE A 40 -0.20 1.01 22.26
C ILE A 40 0.40 -0.26 22.84
N VAL A 41 1.58 -0.14 23.45
CA VAL A 41 2.23 -1.19 24.23
C VAL A 41 2.18 -0.78 25.70
N PHE A 42 1.63 -1.63 26.58
CA PHE A 42 1.78 -1.47 28.02
C PHE A 42 2.81 -2.48 28.52
N GLU A 43 3.84 -2.02 29.24
CA GLU A 43 4.96 -2.88 29.62
C GLU A 43 5.37 -2.75 31.10
N HIS A 44 5.74 -3.87 31.72
CA HIS A 44 6.29 -3.92 33.09
C HIS A 44 5.34 -3.33 34.16
N CYS A 45 4.07 -3.72 34.12
CA CYS A 45 3.02 -3.25 35.05
C CYS A 45 2.57 -4.38 36.00
N PRO A 46 3.09 -4.43 37.24
CA PRO A 46 2.80 -5.52 38.19
C PRO A 46 1.40 -5.49 38.80
N GLU A 47 0.65 -4.39 38.68
CA GLU A 47 -0.75 -4.30 39.12
C GLU A 47 -1.60 -3.61 38.03
N PHE A 48 -1.63 -4.17 36.82
CA PHE A 48 -2.23 -3.54 35.65
C PHE A 48 -3.77 -3.43 35.74
N ASP A 49 -4.28 -2.20 35.72
CA ASP A 49 -5.69 -1.84 35.46
C ASP A 49 -5.74 -1.18 34.08
N MET A 50 -6.59 -1.68 33.18
CA MET A 50 -6.69 -1.14 31.81
C MET A 50 -7.26 0.30 31.85
N PRO A 51 -6.51 1.34 31.46
CA PRO A 51 -6.97 2.71 31.59
C PRO A 51 -8.16 3.00 30.65
N PRO A 52 -9.34 3.45 31.14
CA PRO A 52 -10.50 3.76 30.30
C PRO A 52 -10.24 4.82 29.22
N ALA A 53 -9.16 5.60 29.36
CA ALA A 53 -8.65 6.53 28.36
C ALA A 53 -8.28 5.87 27.01
N ILE A 54 -8.06 4.55 26.96
CA ILE A 54 -7.82 3.80 25.71
C ILE A 54 -8.95 4.00 24.69
N ARG A 55 -10.18 4.25 25.15
CA ARG A 55 -11.35 4.54 24.31
C ARG A 55 -11.23 5.83 23.49
N ARG A 56 -10.22 6.67 23.72
CA ARG A 56 -9.97 7.91 22.97
C ARG A 56 -9.23 7.69 21.64
N PHE A 57 -8.85 6.46 21.28
CA PHE A 57 -8.02 6.15 20.12
C PHE A 57 -8.76 5.31 19.05
N PRO A 58 -9.69 5.91 18.27
CA PRO A 58 -10.50 5.17 17.27
C PRO A 58 -9.71 4.64 16.06
N ASN A 59 -8.46 5.12 15.89
CA ASN A 59 -7.54 4.70 14.83
C ASN A 59 -6.54 3.62 15.28
N LEU A 60 -6.71 3.08 16.49
CA LEU A 60 -5.91 1.98 17.02
C LEU A 60 -6.05 0.75 16.11
N LEU A 61 -4.91 0.28 15.62
CA LEU A 61 -4.69 -0.94 14.85
C LEU A 61 -4.37 -2.13 15.78
N GLY A 62 -3.73 -1.89 16.93
CA GLY A 62 -3.51 -2.97 17.88
C GLY A 62 -3.01 -2.54 19.25
N LEU A 63 -2.99 -3.52 20.15
CA LEU A 63 -2.67 -3.40 21.56
C LEU A 63 -1.72 -4.53 21.94
N GLU A 64 -0.65 -4.21 22.65
CA GLU A 64 0.28 -5.18 23.21
C GLU A 64 0.36 -5.02 24.73
N LEU A 65 0.29 -6.13 25.46
CA LEU A 65 0.61 -6.23 26.87
C LEU A 65 1.89 -7.05 27.03
N TRP A 66 2.93 -6.45 27.62
CA TRP A 66 4.24 -7.09 27.80
C TRP A 66 4.66 -7.13 29.27
N ASN A 67 4.82 -8.32 29.84
CA ASN A 67 5.27 -8.50 31.23
C ASN A 67 4.39 -7.67 32.20
N VAL A 68 3.09 -8.00 32.22
CA VAL A 68 2.09 -7.33 33.06
C VAL A 68 1.34 -8.37 33.90
N SER A 69 0.81 -7.95 35.05
CA SER A 69 -0.14 -8.75 35.83
C SER A 69 -1.49 -8.02 35.85
N ILE A 70 -2.47 -8.55 35.13
CA ILE A 70 -3.80 -7.95 34.98
C ILE A 70 -4.58 -8.16 36.27
N ILE A 71 -4.82 -7.04 36.97
CA ILE A 71 -5.70 -6.99 38.14
C ILE A 71 -7.12 -6.63 37.73
N LYS A 72 -7.28 -5.80 36.69
CA LYS A 72 -8.58 -5.33 36.22
C LYS A 72 -8.57 -4.95 34.74
N TRP A 73 -9.57 -5.43 34.00
CA TRP A 73 -9.86 -4.99 32.63
C TRP A 73 -11.33 -5.31 32.32
N ASP A 74 -12.18 -4.38 32.74
CA ASP A 74 -13.63 -4.55 32.76
C ASP A 74 -14.29 -4.03 31.47
N ALA A 75 -15.61 -4.20 31.37
CA ALA A 75 -16.42 -3.76 30.25
C ALA A 75 -16.39 -2.24 29.98
N ASP A 76 -15.91 -1.42 30.94
CA ASP A 76 -15.71 0.03 30.78
C ASP A 76 -14.40 0.41 30.07
N ALA A 77 -13.51 -0.56 29.84
CA ALA A 77 -12.33 -0.45 28.97
C ALA A 77 -12.28 -1.55 27.89
N ALA A 78 -13.42 -2.19 27.60
CA ALA A 78 -13.53 -3.24 26.59
C ALA A 78 -13.14 -2.81 25.17
N LEU A 79 -12.55 -3.76 24.43
CA LEU A 79 -12.34 -3.70 23.00
C LEU A 79 -13.66 -4.06 22.31
N ASN A 80 -14.37 -3.07 21.74
CA ASN A 80 -15.64 -3.32 21.07
C ASN A 80 -15.73 -2.63 19.69
N ALA A 81 -16.64 -3.12 18.86
CA ALA A 81 -16.84 -2.66 17.48
C ALA A 81 -17.24 -1.19 17.37
N ASP A 82 -17.95 -0.63 18.35
CA ASP A 82 -18.41 0.76 18.32
C ASP A 82 -17.26 1.76 18.47
N LEU A 83 -16.15 1.35 19.09
CA LEU A 83 -14.99 2.19 19.37
C LEU A 83 -13.83 1.95 18.40
N TYR A 84 -13.53 0.70 18.07
CA TYR A 84 -12.33 0.34 17.33
C TYR A 84 -12.67 -0.34 15.99
N LEU A 85 -12.99 0.45 14.97
CA LEU A 85 -13.29 -0.08 13.64
C LEU A 85 -12.05 -0.56 12.87
N ASN A 86 -10.86 -0.11 13.27
CA ASN A 86 -9.58 -0.37 12.59
C ASN A 86 -8.65 -1.34 13.36
N MET A 87 -9.05 -1.79 14.56
CA MET A 87 -8.21 -2.68 15.36
C MET A 87 -8.17 -4.07 14.74
N PHE A 88 -6.95 -4.59 14.61
CA PHE A 88 -6.64 -5.82 13.91
C PHE A 88 -5.93 -6.84 14.79
N TYR A 89 -5.06 -6.42 15.71
CA TYR A 89 -4.30 -7.32 16.58
C TYR A 89 -4.40 -7.03 18.08
N LEU A 90 -4.31 -8.09 18.90
CA LEU A 90 -4.07 -8.04 20.34
C LEU A 90 -2.96 -9.04 20.70
N ILE A 91 -1.91 -8.55 21.37
CA ILE A 91 -0.77 -9.37 21.80
C ILE A 91 -0.70 -9.34 23.34
N MET A 92 -0.54 -10.51 23.96
CA MET A 92 -0.35 -10.65 25.40
C MET A 92 0.83 -11.58 25.68
N ALA A 93 1.99 -11.00 25.97
CA ALA A 93 3.24 -11.70 26.21
C ALA A 93 3.70 -11.56 27.67
N TYR A 94 4.14 -12.63 28.32
CA TYR A 94 4.46 -12.67 29.75
C TYR A 94 3.33 -12.09 30.63
N THR A 95 2.08 -12.47 30.34
CA THR A 95 0.91 -11.86 30.96
C THR A 95 0.32 -12.77 32.04
N ASN A 96 0.28 -12.27 33.28
CA ASN A 96 -0.32 -12.93 34.42
C ASN A 96 -1.78 -12.45 34.60
N MET A 97 -2.73 -13.37 34.71
CA MET A 97 -4.16 -13.10 34.89
C MET A 97 -4.85 -14.23 35.66
N THR A 98 -5.86 -13.90 36.47
CA THR A 98 -6.65 -14.91 37.21
C THR A 98 -7.63 -15.66 36.31
N GLU A 99 -8.20 -14.95 35.34
CA GLU A 99 -9.17 -15.44 34.35
C GLU A 99 -9.08 -14.58 33.08
N MET A 100 -9.69 -15.02 31.97
CA MET A 100 -9.73 -14.25 30.73
C MET A 100 -10.52 -12.94 30.94
N PRO A 101 -9.96 -11.74 30.65
CA PRO A 101 -10.59 -10.49 31.05
C PRO A 101 -11.90 -10.16 30.32
N GLN A 102 -12.85 -9.57 31.04
CA GLN A 102 -14.14 -9.15 30.47
C GLN A 102 -13.99 -8.14 29.31
N GLY A 103 -12.92 -7.34 29.32
CA GLY A 103 -12.58 -6.42 28.25
C GLY A 103 -12.30 -7.05 26.88
N VAL A 104 -11.97 -8.35 26.82
CA VAL A 104 -11.79 -9.13 25.58
C VAL A 104 -12.90 -10.15 25.30
N LEU A 105 -13.89 -10.25 26.21
CA LEU A 105 -15.09 -11.08 26.08
C LEU A 105 -16.35 -10.26 25.71
N THR A 106 -16.32 -8.94 25.91
CA THR A 106 -17.46 -8.04 25.67
C THR A 106 -17.80 -7.93 24.17
N LYS A 107 -18.82 -8.68 23.74
CA LYS A 107 -19.34 -8.68 22.35
C LYS A 107 -20.12 -7.38 22.04
N PRO A 108 -20.10 -6.88 20.79
CA PRO A 108 -19.30 -7.35 19.65
C PRO A 108 -17.86 -6.83 19.71
N LEU A 109 -16.89 -7.71 19.45
CA LEU A 109 -15.48 -7.33 19.27
C LEU A 109 -15.26 -6.53 17.98
N PRO A 110 -14.12 -5.81 17.85
CA PRO A 110 -13.76 -5.08 16.64
C PRO A 110 -13.89 -5.91 15.35
N PRO A 111 -14.52 -5.38 14.28
CA PRO A 111 -14.83 -6.15 13.08
C PRO A 111 -13.60 -6.53 12.24
N LEU A 112 -12.45 -5.89 12.50
CA LEU A 112 -11.17 -6.20 11.86
C LEU A 112 -10.20 -6.98 12.75
N LEU A 113 -10.55 -7.28 14.03
CA LEU A 113 -9.68 -8.03 14.94
C LEU A 113 -9.55 -9.46 14.41
N GLY A 114 -8.45 -9.68 13.69
CA GLY A 114 -8.15 -10.90 12.95
C GLY A 114 -7.02 -11.70 13.58
N ASP A 115 -6.32 -11.11 14.55
CA ASP A 115 -5.05 -11.57 15.08
C ASP A 115 -5.04 -11.45 16.62
N ILE A 116 -4.90 -12.57 17.33
CA ILE A 116 -4.74 -12.58 18.79
C ILE A 116 -3.66 -13.58 19.19
N GLU A 117 -2.63 -13.08 19.87
CA GLU A 117 -1.45 -13.85 20.27
C GLU A 117 -1.33 -13.84 21.80
N ILE A 118 -1.24 -15.03 22.41
CA ILE A 118 -1.01 -15.18 23.85
C ILE A 118 0.24 -16.05 24.07
N SER A 119 1.31 -15.47 24.61
CA SER A 119 2.58 -16.18 24.81
C SER A 119 3.06 -16.03 26.25
N VAL A 120 3.32 -17.16 26.91
CA VAL A 120 3.76 -17.24 28.31
C VAL A 120 2.76 -16.59 29.28
N THR A 121 1.81 -17.41 29.74
CA THR A 121 0.77 -17.00 30.69
C THR A 121 0.57 -18.05 31.78
N ASN A 122 -0.13 -17.70 32.86
CA ASN A 122 -0.49 -18.61 33.94
C ASN A 122 -1.93 -19.16 33.82
N LEU A 123 -2.63 -18.89 32.70
CA LEU A 123 -3.97 -19.40 32.47
C LEU A 123 -3.99 -20.93 32.55
N GLU A 124 -4.88 -21.47 33.38
CA GLU A 124 -5.09 -22.92 33.51
C GLU A 124 -6.33 -23.41 32.73
N VAL A 125 -7.26 -22.50 32.43
CA VAL A 125 -8.56 -22.76 31.77
C VAL A 125 -8.91 -21.56 30.88
N VAL A 126 -9.51 -21.84 29.72
CA VAL A 126 -10.03 -20.84 28.78
C VAL A 126 -11.55 -20.97 28.71
N PRO A 127 -12.34 -19.88 28.84
CA PRO A 127 -13.80 -19.99 28.89
C PRO A 127 -14.43 -20.31 27.52
N ASP A 128 -15.43 -21.19 27.48
CA ASP A 128 -16.16 -21.55 26.25
C ASP A 128 -16.76 -20.34 25.51
N GLU A 129 -17.18 -19.30 26.24
CA GLU A 129 -17.75 -18.06 25.68
C GLU A 129 -16.78 -17.32 24.72
N LEU A 130 -15.49 -17.64 24.78
CA LEU A 130 -14.44 -17.13 23.91
C LEU A 130 -14.68 -17.51 22.44
N ALA A 131 -15.13 -18.73 22.16
CA ALA A 131 -15.35 -19.22 20.80
C ALA A 131 -16.36 -18.35 20.03
N ASP A 132 -17.47 -17.99 20.70
CA ASP A 132 -18.45 -17.04 20.18
C ASP A 132 -17.86 -15.63 20.03
N ALA A 133 -17.12 -15.16 21.05
CA ALA A 133 -16.60 -13.79 21.09
C ALA A 133 -15.59 -13.54 19.97
N TRP A 134 -14.72 -14.51 19.72
CA TRP A 134 -13.59 -14.46 18.80
C TRP A 134 -13.91 -15.08 17.43
N SER A 135 -15.19 -15.30 17.12
CA SER A 135 -15.68 -15.89 15.87
C SER A 135 -15.24 -15.19 14.57
N ASN A 136 -14.80 -13.93 14.63
CA ASN A 136 -14.24 -13.18 13.50
C ASN A 136 -12.69 -13.23 13.41
N VAL A 137 -12.02 -13.67 14.47
CA VAL A 137 -10.55 -13.76 14.53
C VAL A 137 -10.07 -14.96 13.68
N ARG A 138 -8.88 -14.89 13.10
CA ARG A 138 -8.40 -15.87 12.09
C ARG A 138 -7.00 -16.40 12.36
N LEU A 139 -6.10 -15.55 12.87
CA LEU A 139 -4.87 -15.97 13.52
C LEU A 139 -5.16 -15.92 15.03
N VAL A 140 -5.22 -17.09 15.67
CA VAL A 140 -5.23 -17.17 17.14
C VAL A 140 -4.30 -18.28 17.56
N TYR A 141 -3.36 -17.96 18.44
CA TYR A 141 -2.57 -18.98 19.13
C TYR A 141 -2.36 -18.61 20.59
N LEU A 142 -2.19 -19.65 21.38
CA LEU A 142 -1.83 -19.60 22.79
C LEU A 142 -0.66 -20.56 22.98
N GLU A 143 0.37 -20.14 23.71
CA GLU A 143 1.57 -20.93 23.94
C GLU A 143 2.16 -20.70 25.34
N HIS A 144 2.79 -21.73 25.89
CA HIS A 144 3.39 -21.75 27.23
C HIS A 144 2.40 -21.38 28.35
N ALA A 145 1.17 -21.89 28.28
CA ALA A 145 0.19 -21.81 29.37
C ALA A 145 0.02 -23.17 30.06
N PRO A 146 -0.10 -23.25 31.40
CA PRO A 146 -0.30 -24.51 32.11
C PRO A 146 -1.76 -24.99 32.03
N LEU A 147 -2.26 -25.26 30.82
CA LEU A 147 -3.66 -25.63 30.59
C LEU A 147 -4.00 -27.00 31.19
N LYS A 148 -5.13 -27.07 31.87
CA LYS A 148 -5.65 -28.31 32.48
C LYS A 148 -6.59 -29.09 31.57
N GLU A 149 -7.16 -28.43 30.57
CA GLU A 149 -8.10 -28.98 29.62
C GLU A 149 -8.00 -28.28 28.26
N PHE A 150 -8.47 -28.95 27.20
CA PHE A 150 -8.35 -28.44 25.84
C PHE A 150 -9.30 -27.24 25.61
N PRO A 151 -8.79 -26.08 25.18
CA PRO A 151 -9.61 -24.89 24.93
C PRO A 151 -10.31 -25.00 23.57
N THR A 152 -11.60 -25.34 23.58
CA THR A 152 -12.44 -25.54 22.38
C THR A 152 -12.47 -24.38 21.39
N ALA A 153 -12.14 -23.16 21.85
CA ALA A 153 -12.05 -21.94 21.06
C ALA A 153 -10.76 -21.81 20.21
N LEU A 154 -9.72 -22.62 20.47
CA LEU A 154 -8.37 -22.41 19.94
C LEU A 154 -7.87 -23.65 19.17
N PHE A 155 -7.11 -23.42 18.11
CA PHE A 155 -6.60 -24.46 17.19
C PHE A 155 -5.08 -24.44 16.99
N SER A 156 -4.39 -23.56 17.71
CA SER A 156 -2.93 -23.45 17.70
C SER A 156 -2.46 -23.28 19.14
N LEU A 157 -1.91 -24.36 19.67
CA LEU A 157 -1.56 -24.60 21.07
C LEU A 157 -0.16 -25.21 21.10
N LEU A 158 0.77 -24.63 21.85
CA LEU A 158 2.20 -24.98 21.83
C LEU A 158 2.77 -24.99 23.24
N ASP A 159 3.31 -26.13 23.66
CA ASP A 159 3.91 -26.32 25.00
C ASP A 159 2.95 -25.93 26.14
N ASP A 160 1.68 -26.35 26.03
CA ASP A 160 0.59 -26.00 26.97
C ASP A 160 0.25 -27.13 27.96
N GLY A 161 0.99 -28.24 27.93
CA GLY A 161 0.81 -29.38 28.83
C GLY A 161 -0.39 -30.29 28.52
N LEU A 162 -1.02 -30.16 27.34
CA LEU A 162 -2.24 -30.89 26.98
C LEU A 162 -1.98 -32.39 26.73
N GLU A 163 -2.69 -33.29 27.42
CA GLU A 163 -2.58 -34.75 27.18
C GLU A 163 -3.55 -35.29 26.11
N THR A 164 -4.64 -34.56 25.82
CA THR A 164 -5.75 -35.05 24.97
C THR A 164 -6.42 -33.93 24.17
N ILE A 165 -6.94 -34.29 23.00
CA ILE A 165 -7.78 -33.43 22.15
C ILE A 165 -9.21 -34.00 22.11
N PRO A 166 -10.27 -33.17 22.10
CA PRO A 166 -11.66 -33.63 21.94
C PRO A 166 -11.86 -34.37 20.61
N GLU A 167 -12.43 -35.59 20.66
CA GLU A 167 -12.71 -36.40 19.47
C GLU A 167 -13.69 -35.70 18.49
N ASP A 168 -14.54 -34.82 19.00
CA ASP A 168 -15.54 -34.10 18.20
C ASP A 168 -15.05 -32.75 17.65
N LEU A 169 -13.77 -32.39 17.89
CA LEU A 169 -13.16 -31.09 17.52
C LEU A 169 -13.46 -30.65 16.07
N PHE A 170 -13.24 -31.55 15.11
CA PHE A 170 -13.44 -31.26 13.67
C PHE A 170 -14.85 -31.59 13.16
N THR A 171 -15.74 -32.09 14.03
CA THR A 171 -17.10 -32.51 13.65
C THR A 171 -18.20 -31.57 14.14
N THR A 172 -18.12 -31.09 15.37
CA THR A 172 -19.15 -30.29 16.05
C THR A 172 -18.61 -28.99 16.63
N VAL A 173 -17.42 -29.04 17.26
CA VAL A 173 -16.83 -27.90 17.99
C VAL A 173 -16.41 -26.81 17.01
N SER A 174 -15.58 -27.14 16.03
CA SER A 174 -15.16 -26.19 15.01
C SER A 174 -16.00 -26.31 13.74
N LEU A 175 -16.41 -25.14 13.25
CA LEU A 175 -17.24 -24.97 12.07
C LEU A 175 -16.48 -24.48 10.84
N LEU A 176 -15.18 -24.20 10.96
CA LEU A 176 -14.33 -23.80 9.83
C LEU A 176 -14.08 -24.98 8.89
N ASP A 177 -14.08 -24.72 7.58
CA ASP A 177 -13.79 -25.70 6.53
C ASP A 177 -12.32 -25.67 6.07
N GLU A 178 -11.58 -24.58 6.32
CA GLU A 178 -10.17 -24.48 5.93
C GLU A 178 -9.33 -23.82 7.01
N TYR A 179 -8.24 -24.49 7.39
CA TYR A 179 -7.21 -24.01 8.29
C TYR A 179 -5.94 -23.81 7.48
N LEU A 180 -5.32 -22.63 7.63
CA LEU A 180 -3.97 -22.43 7.14
C LEU A 180 -3.02 -23.33 7.95
N GLU A 181 -3.08 -23.22 9.27
CA GLU A 181 -2.20 -23.95 10.18
C GLU A 181 -2.95 -24.42 11.43
N ILE A 182 -2.57 -25.59 11.92
CA ILE A 182 -2.96 -26.14 13.23
C ILE A 182 -1.69 -26.55 13.96
N CYS A 183 -1.61 -26.23 15.25
CA CYS A 183 -0.45 -26.52 16.09
C CYS A 183 -0.89 -27.22 17.37
N PHE A 184 -0.27 -28.35 17.67
CA PHE A 184 -0.33 -29.04 18.95
C PHE A 184 1.05 -29.48 19.45
N SER A 185 2.13 -28.93 18.86
CA SER A 185 3.52 -29.32 19.15
C SER A 185 3.91 -29.13 20.63
N TYR A 186 4.87 -29.91 21.10
CA TYR A 186 5.37 -29.92 22.49
C TYR A 186 4.31 -30.23 23.57
N ASN A 187 3.17 -30.81 23.19
CA ASN A 187 2.17 -31.30 24.14
C ASN A 187 2.23 -32.84 24.26
N PRO A 188 2.03 -33.45 25.45
CA PRO A 188 2.05 -34.91 25.67
C PRO A 188 0.82 -35.65 25.10
N ILE A 189 0.43 -35.33 23.87
CA ILE A 189 -0.77 -35.82 23.19
C ILE A 189 -0.50 -37.18 22.56
N LYS A 190 -1.30 -38.18 22.96
CA LYS A 190 -1.12 -39.59 22.56
C LYS A 190 -1.93 -39.98 21.33
N ASN A 191 -3.03 -39.26 21.05
CA ASN A 191 -3.91 -39.50 19.90
C ASN A 191 -4.51 -38.18 19.41
N LEU A 192 -4.58 -38.02 18.08
CA LEU A 192 -5.41 -37.00 17.43
C LEU A 192 -6.85 -37.53 17.25
N PRO A 193 -7.86 -36.65 17.08
CA PRO A 193 -9.24 -37.06 16.79
C PRO A 193 -9.31 -37.98 15.57
N PHE A 194 -10.12 -39.04 15.61
CA PHE A 194 -10.27 -39.96 14.48
C PHE A 194 -11.22 -39.40 13.40
N SER A 195 -12.25 -38.67 13.83
CA SER A 195 -13.36 -38.22 12.98
C SER A 195 -13.19 -36.77 12.48
N THR A 196 -13.60 -36.51 11.24
CA THR A 196 -13.65 -35.14 10.66
C THR A 196 -14.83 -34.97 9.71
N ARG A 197 -15.17 -33.73 9.35
CA ARG A 197 -16.11 -33.42 8.25
C ARG A 197 -15.37 -33.48 6.91
N GLU A 198 -16.03 -33.98 5.86
CA GLU A 198 -15.47 -34.06 4.49
C GLU A 198 -15.00 -32.72 3.91
N SER A 199 -15.45 -31.59 4.46
CA SER A 199 -15.10 -30.24 4.03
C SER A 199 -13.84 -29.67 4.70
N VAL A 200 -13.28 -30.33 5.72
CA VAL A 200 -12.17 -29.78 6.53
C VAL A 200 -10.83 -30.01 5.85
N PHE A 201 -10.13 -28.92 5.55
CA PHE A 201 -8.78 -28.92 4.99
C PHE A 201 -7.77 -28.24 5.91
N ILE A 202 -6.59 -28.84 6.04
CA ILE A 202 -5.47 -28.31 6.82
C ILE A 202 -4.26 -28.22 5.89
N ASN A 203 -3.64 -27.04 5.79
CA ASN A 203 -2.46 -26.86 4.94
C ASN A 203 -1.17 -27.22 5.68
N TYR A 204 -0.99 -26.72 6.91
CA TYR A 204 0.14 -27.02 7.80
C TYR A 204 -0.34 -27.66 9.11
N LEU A 205 0.30 -28.76 9.53
CA LEU A 205 0.00 -29.46 10.78
C LEU A 205 1.27 -29.62 11.64
N GLY A 206 1.40 -28.83 12.70
CA GLY A 206 2.45 -28.97 13.71
C GLY A 206 2.03 -29.91 14.83
N VAL A 207 2.69 -31.07 14.93
CA VAL A 207 2.49 -32.06 16.01
C VAL A 207 3.82 -32.68 16.46
N ASP A 208 4.93 -31.97 16.26
CA ASP A 208 6.27 -32.35 16.72
C ASP A 208 6.39 -32.34 18.25
N HIS A 209 7.27 -33.18 18.79
CA HIS A 209 7.46 -33.42 20.23
C HIS A 209 6.15 -33.76 20.97
N THR A 210 5.31 -34.58 20.33
CA THR A 210 4.11 -35.21 20.92
C THR A 210 4.30 -36.72 21.13
N ASP A 211 3.45 -37.35 21.95
CA ASP A 211 3.45 -38.80 22.23
C ASP A 211 2.74 -39.63 21.12
N LEU A 212 2.57 -39.08 19.91
CA LEU A 212 1.84 -39.74 18.82
C LEU A 212 2.57 -40.98 18.28
N THR A 213 1.85 -42.10 18.21
CA THR A 213 2.29 -43.35 17.57
C THR A 213 1.62 -43.62 16.21
N GLN A 214 0.55 -42.90 15.88
CA GLN A 214 -0.22 -43.08 14.64
C GLN A 214 -0.88 -41.76 14.22
N LEU A 215 -1.16 -41.60 12.91
CA LEU A 215 -1.93 -40.48 12.37
C LEU A 215 -3.31 -40.97 11.88
N PRO A 216 -4.40 -40.22 12.15
CA PRO A 216 -5.72 -40.51 11.60
C PRO A 216 -5.77 -40.18 10.10
N ALA A 217 -6.76 -40.73 9.39
CA ALA A 217 -6.86 -40.62 7.93
C ALA A 217 -6.81 -39.17 7.41
N TRP A 218 -7.50 -38.24 8.08
CA TRP A 218 -7.51 -36.83 7.69
C TRP A 218 -6.15 -36.13 7.86
N ALA A 219 -5.34 -36.55 8.83
CA ALA A 219 -4.02 -35.96 9.06
C ALA A 219 -3.04 -36.36 7.93
N LEU A 220 -3.21 -37.55 7.35
CA LEU A 220 -2.47 -38.01 6.17
C LEU A 220 -2.83 -37.21 4.89
N GLU A 221 -3.96 -36.49 4.89
CA GLU A 221 -4.43 -35.65 3.77
C GLU A 221 -4.04 -34.16 3.92
N ALA A 222 -3.24 -33.80 4.94
CA ALA A 222 -2.68 -32.46 5.08
C ALA A 222 -1.85 -32.06 3.84
N ARG A 223 -1.99 -30.81 3.37
CA ARG A 223 -1.60 -30.46 1.99
C ARG A 223 -0.16 -30.04 1.79
N GLN A 224 0.44 -29.30 2.72
CA GLN A 224 1.74 -28.64 2.51
C GLN A 224 2.85 -29.18 3.42
N TRP A 225 2.59 -29.36 4.72
CA TRP A 225 3.58 -29.89 5.67
C TRP A 225 2.89 -30.52 6.90
N ILE A 226 3.43 -31.64 7.38
CA ILE A 226 3.21 -32.19 8.73
C ILE A 226 4.55 -32.25 9.47
N ASN A 227 4.69 -31.56 10.61
CA ASN A 227 5.88 -31.69 11.47
C ASN A 227 5.67 -32.82 12.49
N LEU A 228 6.59 -33.78 12.53
CA LEU A 228 6.58 -34.95 13.42
C LEU A 228 7.91 -35.14 14.16
N GLY A 229 8.85 -34.19 14.06
CA GLY A 229 10.15 -34.26 14.74
C GLY A 229 10.01 -34.61 16.22
N GLY A 230 10.82 -35.54 16.73
CA GLY A 230 10.76 -36.00 18.13
C GLY A 230 9.63 -37.01 18.45
N CYS A 231 8.62 -37.20 17.60
CA CYS A 231 7.47 -38.05 17.90
C CYS A 231 7.79 -39.56 17.81
N PRO A 232 7.19 -40.43 18.65
CA PRO A 232 7.38 -41.88 18.60
C PRO A 232 7.13 -42.52 17.22
N ILE A 233 6.11 -42.04 16.48
CA ILE A 233 5.76 -42.49 15.12
C ILE A 233 6.93 -42.44 14.13
N CYS A 234 7.86 -41.49 14.28
CA CYS A 234 9.03 -41.37 13.39
C CYS A 234 10.07 -42.47 13.57
N ASN A 235 9.99 -43.24 14.66
CA ASN A 235 10.82 -44.42 14.90
C ASN A 235 10.15 -45.74 14.48
N ASP A 236 8.88 -45.71 14.08
CA ASP A 236 8.15 -46.90 13.66
C ASP A 236 8.35 -47.17 12.15
N THR A 237 8.97 -48.31 11.84
CA THR A 237 9.20 -48.75 10.46
C THR A 237 7.94 -49.26 9.74
N GLU A 238 6.84 -49.50 10.46
CA GLU A 238 5.56 -49.91 9.91
C GLU A 238 4.58 -48.72 9.71
N ALA A 239 4.91 -47.54 10.23
CA ALA A 239 4.12 -46.33 10.07
C ALA A 239 4.08 -45.86 8.61
N THR A 240 2.88 -45.53 8.13
CA THR A 240 2.67 -44.96 6.79
C THR A 240 2.57 -43.45 6.88
N LEU A 241 3.60 -42.74 6.42
CA LEU A 241 3.68 -41.27 6.42
C LEU A 241 3.63 -40.72 4.98
N PRO A 242 2.97 -39.56 4.73
CA PRO A 242 2.95 -38.93 3.43
C PRO A 242 4.27 -38.20 3.12
N GLU A 243 4.53 -37.85 1.86
CA GLU A 243 5.75 -37.14 1.43
C GLU A 243 5.92 -35.75 2.07
N VAL A 244 4.82 -35.13 2.52
CA VAL A 244 4.81 -33.84 3.23
C VAL A 244 5.10 -33.95 4.73
N ALA A 245 5.34 -35.15 5.25
CA ALA A 245 5.66 -35.35 6.66
C ALA A 245 7.18 -35.30 6.90
N ASP A 246 7.62 -34.38 7.78
CA ASP A 246 9.01 -34.26 8.20
C ASP A 246 9.20 -34.82 9.62
N CYS A 247 10.05 -35.84 9.71
CA CYS A 247 10.49 -36.46 10.96
C CYS A 247 11.81 -35.87 11.49
N THR A 248 12.36 -34.84 10.83
CA THR A 248 13.57 -34.15 11.28
C THR A 248 13.27 -33.40 12.57
N ASP A 249 13.90 -33.82 13.68
CA ASP A 249 13.98 -32.98 14.87
C ASP A 249 15.03 -31.89 14.62
N TRP A 250 14.54 -30.67 14.40
CA TRP A 250 15.37 -29.50 14.18
C TRP A 250 16.01 -28.96 15.48
N GLY A 251 15.71 -29.55 16.65
CA GLY A 251 16.28 -29.16 17.93
C GLY A 251 15.78 -27.79 18.41
N TRP A 252 14.54 -27.43 18.04
CA TRP A 252 13.90 -26.18 18.46
C TRP A 252 13.73 -26.17 19.98
N ASN A 253 13.85 -24.99 20.56
CA ASN A 253 13.47 -24.74 21.95
C ASN A 253 12.13 -24.01 21.92
N PRO A 254 11.01 -24.62 22.37
CA PRO A 254 9.68 -24.03 22.19
C PRO A 254 9.58 -22.63 22.83
N MET A 255 10.30 -22.36 23.93
CA MET A 255 10.33 -21.06 24.63
C MET A 255 11.15 -19.97 23.90
N VAL A 256 11.91 -20.32 22.86
CA VAL A 256 12.80 -19.41 22.10
C VAL A 256 12.36 -19.31 20.64
N ASP A 257 11.95 -20.45 20.09
CA ASP A 257 11.54 -20.69 18.70
C ASP A 257 10.01 -20.91 18.60
N GLY A 258 9.25 -20.45 19.60
CA GLY A 258 7.79 -20.43 19.61
C GLY A 258 7.20 -19.53 18.53
N ARG A 259 5.87 -19.49 18.44
CA ARG A 259 5.15 -18.72 17.41
C ARG A 259 5.32 -17.23 17.63
N PHE A 260 5.26 -16.79 18.89
CA PHE A 260 5.67 -15.44 19.23
C PHE A 260 7.21 -15.38 19.30
N PRO A 261 7.89 -14.50 18.54
CA PRO A 261 9.34 -14.48 18.48
C PRO A 261 9.94 -13.76 19.70
N LEU A 262 9.82 -14.38 20.87
CA LEU A 262 10.27 -13.85 22.17
C LEU A 262 11.73 -13.40 22.15
N ALA A 263 12.62 -14.15 21.48
CA ALA A 263 14.03 -13.82 21.36
C ALA A 263 14.30 -12.51 20.58
N LEU A 264 13.41 -12.17 19.63
CA LEU A 264 13.46 -10.94 18.84
C LEU A 264 12.83 -9.76 19.58
N VAL A 265 11.67 -9.97 20.23
CA VAL A 265 10.89 -8.89 20.86
C VAL A 265 11.45 -8.50 22.23
N ALA A 266 11.83 -9.47 23.07
CA ALA A 266 12.28 -9.20 24.44
C ALA A 266 13.45 -8.20 24.55
N PRO A 267 14.44 -8.16 23.64
CA PRO A 267 15.45 -7.10 23.60
C PRO A 267 14.92 -5.66 23.48
N PHE A 268 13.82 -5.44 22.74
CA PHE A 268 13.19 -4.13 22.59
C PHE A 268 12.35 -3.74 23.82
N ARG A 269 11.89 -4.75 24.57
CA ARG A 269 11.12 -4.62 25.81
C ARG A 269 11.99 -4.79 27.07
N LYS A 270 13.25 -4.35 27.01
CA LYS A 270 14.16 -4.33 28.16
C LYS A 270 14.01 -3.05 28.95
N ILE A 271 13.99 -3.18 30.28
CA ILE A 271 14.12 -2.05 31.21
C ILE A 271 15.49 -1.39 30.99
N ILE A 272 15.50 -0.25 30.29
CA ILE A 272 16.70 0.58 30.13
C ILE A 272 16.73 1.61 31.27
N MET A 273 17.67 1.46 32.21
CA MET A 273 17.98 2.53 33.16
C MET A 273 18.69 3.67 32.42
N VAL A 274 17.92 4.70 32.02
CA VAL A 274 18.48 5.90 31.40
C VAL A 274 19.17 6.76 32.47
N VAL A 275 20.48 6.61 32.59
CA VAL A 275 21.31 7.59 33.29
C VAL A 275 21.40 8.84 32.43
N VAL A 276 20.54 9.83 32.71
CA VAL A 276 20.56 11.14 32.03
C VAL A 276 21.81 11.91 32.47
N ALA A 277 22.87 11.82 31.66
CA ALA A 277 23.99 12.74 31.74
C ALA A 277 23.62 14.04 31.02
N GLU A 278 23.35 15.11 31.77
CA GLU A 278 23.18 16.45 31.20
C GLU A 278 24.49 16.92 30.55
N GLY A 279 24.50 17.05 29.22
CA GLY A 279 25.69 17.40 28.43
C GLY A 279 25.37 18.43 27.35
N GLY A 280 25.96 19.62 27.48
CA GLY A 280 25.66 20.82 26.70
C GLY A 280 25.67 20.67 25.17
N GLY A 281 24.80 21.43 24.51
CA GLY A 281 24.58 21.36 23.07
C GLY A 281 25.63 22.06 22.21
N PHE A 282 25.43 22.03 20.89
CA PHE A 282 26.25 22.73 19.91
C PHE A 282 25.40 23.38 18.80
N VAL A 283 25.94 24.43 18.19
CA VAL A 283 25.25 25.34 17.25
C VAL A 283 25.46 24.90 15.80
N VAL A 284 24.44 25.13 14.96
CA VAL A 284 24.50 24.91 13.50
C VAL A 284 25.04 26.18 12.81
N GLU A 285 26.07 26.03 11.99
CA GLU A 285 26.57 27.09 11.10
C GLU A 285 26.08 26.88 9.66
N ARG A 286 25.77 27.97 8.96
CA ARG A 286 25.12 27.97 7.63
C ARG A 286 25.95 28.82 6.66
N ALA A 287 26.55 28.20 5.65
CA ALA A 287 27.31 28.90 4.62
C ALA A 287 26.43 29.32 3.42
N SER A 288 26.70 30.51 2.88
CA SER A 288 25.87 31.18 1.86
C SER A 288 26.31 30.92 0.42
N PHE A 289 25.39 31.19 -0.51
CA PHE A 289 25.59 31.19 -1.96
C PHE A 289 26.67 32.16 -2.44
N CYS A 290 27.32 31.84 -3.57
CA CYS A 290 28.14 32.78 -4.35
C CYS A 290 27.54 33.06 -5.75
N SER A 291 27.82 34.26 -6.26
CA SER A 291 27.15 34.88 -7.41
C SER A 291 27.97 34.84 -8.71
N VAL A 292 27.29 35.09 -9.82
CA VAL A 292 27.81 35.16 -11.20
C VAL A 292 28.60 36.45 -11.47
N PRO A 293 29.66 36.44 -12.31
CA PRO A 293 30.20 37.62 -12.99
C PRO A 293 29.76 37.73 -14.47
N PRO A 294 29.58 38.95 -15.04
CA PRO A 294 29.07 39.16 -16.40
C PRO A 294 30.16 39.44 -17.44
N ILE A 295 29.92 39.13 -18.72
CA ILE A 295 30.68 39.66 -19.88
C ILE A 295 29.75 40.00 -21.06
N SER A 296 30.05 41.12 -21.72
CA SER A 296 29.45 41.64 -22.97
C SER A 296 30.61 42.18 -23.83
N THR A 297 30.56 42.23 -25.17
CA THR A 297 29.46 42.06 -26.14
C THR A 297 30.02 41.49 -27.46
N ASP A 298 29.20 41.05 -28.42
CA ASP A 298 28.87 41.83 -29.65
C ASP A 298 28.32 40.96 -30.80
N VAL A 299 27.64 41.59 -31.77
CA VAL A 299 26.87 40.94 -32.84
C VAL A 299 27.39 41.29 -34.23
N GLN A 300 27.57 40.29 -35.10
CA GLN A 300 27.24 40.43 -36.53
C GLN A 300 26.66 39.15 -37.14
N PRO A 301 25.62 39.23 -38.01
CA PRO A 301 25.04 38.11 -38.75
C PRO A 301 25.77 37.93 -40.11
N PRO A 302 25.77 36.74 -40.76
CA PRO A 302 24.58 36.32 -41.51
C PRO A 302 24.34 34.81 -41.70
N SER A 303 23.08 34.42 -41.88
CA SER A 303 22.57 33.70 -43.07
C SER A 303 21.19 33.08 -42.79
N THR A 304 20.30 33.15 -43.79
CA THR A 304 18.90 32.70 -43.65
C THR A 304 18.76 31.20 -43.90
N SER A 305 18.92 30.39 -42.86
CA SER A 305 18.37 29.02 -42.83
C SER A 305 16.95 29.02 -42.26
N LYS A 306 16.04 28.20 -42.80
CA LYS A 306 14.77 27.91 -42.12
C LYS A 306 15.07 27.23 -40.78
N THR A 307 14.92 27.97 -39.68
CA THR A 307 15.07 27.44 -38.32
C THR A 307 13.83 26.63 -37.93
N ASP A 308 14.01 25.31 -37.78
CA ASP A 308 13.04 24.47 -37.07
C ASP A 308 12.81 25.02 -35.64
N PRO A 309 11.61 24.94 -35.06
CA PRO A 309 11.28 25.58 -33.78
C PRO A 309 11.97 24.95 -32.55
N LEU A 310 12.39 23.69 -32.65
CA LEU A 310 13.32 23.03 -31.71
C LEU A 310 14.53 22.53 -32.49
N SER A 311 15.71 22.54 -31.87
CA SER A 311 16.87 21.85 -32.43
C SER A 311 16.63 20.33 -32.48
N THR A 312 17.30 19.64 -33.43
CA THR A 312 17.22 18.19 -33.56
C THR A 312 17.61 17.46 -32.26
N PHE A 313 18.54 18.02 -31.47
CA PHE A 313 18.93 17.47 -30.17
C PHE A 313 17.81 17.58 -29.13
N GLU A 314 17.24 18.78 -28.93
CA GLU A 314 16.13 18.99 -27.98
C GLU A 314 14.92 18.11 -28.32
N PHE A 315 14.58 18.00 -29.61
CA PHE A 315 13.51 17.13 -30.08
C PHE A 315 13.78 15.64 -29.77
N VAL A 316 15.01 15.16 -29.94
CA VAL A 316 15.41 13.79 -29.56
C VAL A 316 15.28 13.57 -28.05
N VAL A 317 15.71 14.54 -27.23
CA VAL A 317 15.57 14.46 -25.76
C VAL A 317 14.10 14.38 -25.35
N VAL A 318 13.23 15.23 -25.90
CA VAL A 318 11.78 15.21 -25.61
C VAL A 318 11.12 13.93 -26.11
N TRP A 319 11.52 13.41 -27.28
CA TRP A 319 11.04 12.13 -27.79
C TRP A 319 11.44 10.96 -26.88
N LEU A 320 12.72 10.90 -26.46
CA LEU A 320 13.21 9.90 -25.50
C LEU A 320 12.46 9.99 -24.16
N LEU A 321 12.22 11.20 -23.65
CA LEU A 321 11.43 11.43 -22.43
C LEU A 321 10.01 10.86 -22.57
N VAL A 322 9.33 11.11 -23.70
CA VAL A 322 7.98 10.57 -23.94
C VAL A 322 7.99 9.04 -24.05
N LEU A 323 8.99 8.43 -24.69
CA LEU A 323 9.12 6.97 -24.70
C LEU A 323 9.36 6.41 -23.29
N ALA A 324 10.26 7.02 -22.52
CA ALA A 324 10.58 6.60 -21.16
C ALA A 324 9.36 6.71 -20.23
N LEU A 325 8.63 7.82 -20.29
CA LEU A 325 7.40 8.01 -19.51
C LEU A 325 6.33 6.97 -19.85
N HIS A 326 6.13 6.64 -21.13
CA HIS A 326 5.19 5.57 -21.49
C HIS A 326 5.66 4.18 -21.07
N GLY A 327 6.95 3.89 -21.21
CA GLY A 327 7.53 2.62 -20.75
C GLY A 327 7.38 2.44 -19.24
N LEU A 328 7.78 3.44 -18.45
CA LEU A 328 7.72 3.43 -16.99
C LEU A 328 6.27 3.40 -16.47
N CYS A 329 5.35 4.18 -17.05
CA CYS A 329 3.93 4.08 -16.72
C CYS A 329 3.36 2.70 -17.06
N ALA A 330 3.70 2.13 -18.22
CA ALA A 330 3.22 0.80 -18.61
C ALA A 330 3.73 -0.29 -17.65
N SER A 331 5.03 -0.31 -17.34
CA SER A 331 5.60 -1.30 -16.43
C SER A 331 5.05 -1.16 -15.01
N TYR A 332 4.97 0.06 -14.47
CA TYR A 332 4.43 0.30 -13.14
C TYR A 332 2.95 -0.08 -13.04
N LEU A 333 2.11 0.37 -13.98
CA LEU A 333 0.66 0.10 -13.92
C LEU A 333 0.32 -1.38 -14.14
N LEU A 334 1.08 -2.09 -14.97
CA LEU A 334 0.92 -3.54 -15.14
C LEU A 334 1.41 -4.32 -13.91
N ALA A 335 2.52 -3.91 -13.28
CA ALA A 335 2.97 -4.47 -12.02
C ALA A 335 1.95 -4.24 -10.89
N MET A 336 1.41 -3.01 -10.78
CA MET A 336 0.33 -2.70 -9.85
C MET A 336 -0.94 -3.51 -10.14
N ALA A 337 -1.29 -3.74 -11.41
CA ALA A 337 -2.43 -4.60 -11.77
C ALA A 337 -2.23 -6.03 -11.24
N LEU A 338 -1.07 -6.63 -11.47
CA LEU A 338 -0.71 -7.94 -10.94
C LEU A 338 -0.76 -7.95 -9.41
N LEU A 339 -0.26 -6.91 -8.75
CA LEU A 339 -0.29 -6.78 -7.29
C LEU A 339 -1.72 -6.69 -6.74
N TYR A 340 -2.63 -5.95 -7.38
CA TYR A 340 -4.05 -5.93 -6.98
C TYR A 340 -4.71 -7.31 -7.06
N PHE A 341 -4.35 -8.14 -8.05
CA PHE A 341 -4.85 -9.53 -8.14
C PHE A 341 -4.10 -10.48 -7.19
N PHE A 342 -2.84 -10.20 -6.84
CA PHE A 342 -2.10 -10.95 -5.81
C PHE A 342 -2.71 -10.76 -4.42
N MET A 343 -3.14 -9.55 -4.07
CA MET A 343 -3.87 -9.25 -2.82
C MET A 343 -5.28 -9.90 -2.75
N GLU A 344 -5.77 -10.52 -3.83
CA GLU A 344 -7.02 -11.29 -3.86
C GLU A 344 -6.79 -12.80 -3.66
N ASN A 345 -5.54 -13.25 -3.53
CA ASN A 345 -5.21 -14.63 -3.16
C ASN A 345 -5.67 -14.91 -1.70
N PRO A 346 -6.35 -16.03 -1.42
CA PRO A 346 -6.70 -16.42 -0.04
C PRO A 346 -5.54 -16.39 0.94
N LEU A 347 -4.31 -16.76 0.53
CA LEU A 347 -3.11 -16.70 1.37
C LEU A 347 -2.71 -15.26 1.74
N MET A 348 -3.11 -14.27 0.94
CA MET A 348 -2.91 -12.85 1.23
C MET A 348 -4.05 -12.23 2.05
N ALA A 349 -5.06 -13.01 2.48
CA ALA A 349 -6.24 -12.47 3.17
C ALA A 349 -5.90 -11.67 4.44
N TYR A 350 -4.89 -12.12 5.20
CA TYR A 350 -4.35 -11.40 6.37
C TYR A 350 -3.96 -9.95 6.01
N TYR A 351 -3.00 -9.80 5.10
CA TYR A 351 -2.52 -8.51 4.62
C TYR A 351 -3.60 -7.71 3.86
N ALA A 352 -4.50 -8.37 3.14
CA ALA A 352 -5.59 -7.71 2.44
C ALA A 352 -6.63 -7.12 3.41
N ASN A 353 -6.88 -7.77 4.56
CA ASN A 353 -7.80 -7.30 5.60
C ASN A 353 -7.19 -6.13 6.39
N LEU A 354 -5.87 -6.15 6.65
CA LEU A 354 -5.10 -5.04 7.22
C LEU A 354 -5.22 -3.72 6.43
N LEU A 355 -5.45 -3.80 5.11
CA LEU A 355 -5.62 -2.62 4.27
C LEU A 355 -7.06 -2.10 4.25
N ALA A 356 -8.06 -2.98 4.17
CA ALA A 356 -9.49 -2.62 4.23
C ALA A 356 -10.38 -3.85 4.43
N LEU A 357 -11.54 -3.63 5.08
CA LEU A 357 -12.64 -4.60 5.22
C LEU A 357 -13.03 -5.24 3.87
N PRO A 358 -13.25 -6.57 3.81
CA PRO A 358 -13.62 -7.27 2.57
C PRO A 358 -14.76 -6.63 1.77
N GLU A 359 -15.81 -6.17 2.45
CA GLU A 359 -17.00 -5.55 1.84
C GLU A 359 -16.73 -4.19 1.15
N HIS A 360 -15.60 -3.55 1.46
CA HIS A 360 -15.25 -2.21 0.99
C HIS A 360 -14.02 -2.20 0.07
N ARG A 361 -13.42 -3.38 -0.21
CA ARG A 361 -12.29 -3.49 -1.11
C ARG A 361 -12.69 -3.36 -2.58
N TYR A 362 -12.00 -2.48 -3.29
CA TYR A 362 -12.16 -2.27 -4.73
C TYR A 362 -10.99 -2.87 -5.54
N PHE A 363 -10.27 -3.86 -5.01
CA PHE A 363 -9.02 -4.36 -5.60
C PHE A 363 -9.21 -4.90 -7.02
N ARG A 364 -10.20 -5.76 -7.30
CA ARG A 364 -10.51 -6.21 -8.68
C ARG A 364 -10.83 -5.06 -9.64
N LEU A 365 -11.60 -4.06 -9.18
CA LEU A 365 -11.99 -2.91 -9.99
C LEU A 365 -10.76 -2.07 -10.35
N PHE A 366 -9.99 -1.64 -9.35
CA PHE A 366 -8.83 -0.80 -9.60
C PHE A 366 -7.68 -1.56 -10.26
N GLY A 367 -7.45 -2.84 -9.94
CA GLY A 367 -6.55 -3.73 -10.66
C GLY A 367 -6.86 -3.84 -12.15
N THR A 368 -8.14 -3.98 -12.51
CA THR A 368 -8.60 -3.95 -13.91
C THR A 368 -8.36 -2.58 -14.56
N LEU A 369 -8.70 -1.48 -13.86
CA LEU A 369 -8.55 -0.13 -14.39
C LEU A 369 -7.08 0.28 -14.60
N VAL A 370 -6.19 -0.03 -13.65
CA VAL A 370 -4.74 0.23 -13.81
C VAL A 370 -4.14 -0.69 -14.88
N GLY A 371 -4.58 -1.95 -14.97
CA GLY A 371 -4.14 -2.87 -16.03
C GLY A 371 -4.51 -2.39 -17.44
N ILE A 372 -5.76 -1.93 -17.64
CA ILE A 372 -6.19 -1.29 -18.90
C ILE A 372 -5.34 -0.05 -19.17
N LEU A 373 -5.09 0.80 -18.17
CA LEU A 373 -4.33 2.03 -18.36
C LEU A 373 -2.85 1.75 -18.70
N GLY A 374 -2.23 0.76 -18.06
CA GLY A 374 -0.88 0.28 -18.37
C GLY A 374 -0.77 -0.28 -19.78
N ALA A 375 -1.76 -1.07 -20.21
CA ALA A 375 -1.85 -1.56 -21.59
C ALA A 375 -1.99 -0.42 -22.62
N LEU A 376 -2.72 0.66 -22.30
CA LEU A 376 -2.83 1.85 -23.16
C LEU A 376 -1.51 2.63 -23.25
N HIS A 377 -0.73 2.73 -22.18
CA HIS A 377 0.63 3.29 -22.22
C HIS A 377 1.57 2.40 -23.07
N GLY A 378 1.52 1.07 -22.88
CA GLY A 378 2.32 0.12 -23.66
C GLY A 378 1.99 0.14 -25.15
N LEU A 379 0.71 0.17 -25.51
CA LEU A 379 0.26 0.37 -26.89
C LEU A 379 0.79 1.68 -27.46
N GLN A 380 0.75 2.78 -26.68
CA GLN A 380 1.24 4.07 -27.14
C GLN A 380 2.75 4.07 -27.38
N LEU A 381 3.55 3.45 -26.52
CA LEU A 381 4.98 3.22 -26.72
C LEU A 381 5.24 2.47 -28.05
N VAL A 382 4.55 1.36 -28.28
CA VAL A 382 4.67 0.58 -29.53
C VAL A 382 4.29 1.42 -30.75
N LEU A 383 3.22 2.21 -30.69
CA LEU A 383 2.81 3.10 -31.78
C LEU A 383 3.83 4.19 -32.09
N HIS A 384 4.47 4.80 -31.08
CA HIS A 384 5.58 5.75 -31.28
C HIS A 384 6.79 5.08 -31.94
N LEU A 385 7.18 3.89 -31.48
CA LEU A 385 8.32 3.14 -32.03
C LEU A 385 8.06 2.71 -33.48
N LEU A 386 6.92 2.08 -33.77
CA LEU A 386 6.55 1.67 -35.14
C LEU A 386 6.45 2.86 -36.10
N TRP A 387 5.93 4.01 -35.64
CA TRP A 387 5.87 5.21 -36.46
C TRP A 387 7.26 5.82 -36.72
N SER A 388 8.16 5.77 -35.73
CA SER A 388 9.56 6.19 -35.88
C SER A 388 10.33 5.30 -36.86
N ILE A 389 10.17 3.97 -36.74
CA ILE A 389 10.75 2.99 -37.69
C ILE A 389 10.23 3.25 -39.11
N LYS A 390 8.92 3.43 -39.28
CA LYS A 390 8.30 3.71 -40.58
C LYS A 390 8.79 5.01 -41.22
N SER A 391 9.01 6.06 -40.41
CA SER A 391 9.50 7.36 -40.88
C SER A 391 11.03 7.46 -40.96
N ARG A 392 11.76 6.45 -40.47
CA ARG A 392 13.23 6.41 -40.36
C ARG A 392 13.83 7.59 -39.58
N ALA A 393 13.04 8.17 -38.69
CA ALA A 393 13.40 9.30 -37.84
C ALA A 393 12.64 9.19 -36.51
N PRO A 394 13.11 9.81 -35.42
CA PRO A 394 12.32 9.91 -34.19
C PRO A 394 11.01 10.63 -34.49
N ALA A 395 9.88 9.98 -34.25
CA ALA A 395 8.57 10.52 -34.62
C ALA A 395 7.48 10.09 -33.64
N VAL A 396 6.42 10.90 -33.57
CA VAL A 396 5.29 10.68 -32.69
C VAL A 396 4.06 10.30 -33.49
N PHE A 397 3.35 9.27 -33.01
CA PHE A 397 2.19 8.70 -33.69
C PHE A 397 1.03 9.71 -33.75
N PRO A 398 0.55 10.09 -34.95
CA PRO A 398 -0.43 11.16 -35.11
C PRO A 398 -1.86 10.67 -34.84
N ARG A 399 -2.18 10.47 -33.55
CA ARG A 399 -3.48 9.99 -33.04
C ARG A 399 -4.67 10.74 -33.66
N ALA A 400 -4.66 12.08 -33.59
CA ALA A 400 -5.77 12.92 -34.03
C ALA A 400 -6.06 12.79 -35.53
N ALA A 401 -5.01 12.80 -36.37
CA ALA A 401 -5.14 12.63 -37.81
C ALA A 401 -5.71 11.26 -38.19
N MET A 402 -5.29 10.19 -37.51
CA MET A 402 -5.81 8.83 -37.72
C MET A 402 -7.29 8.70 -37.36
N ILE A 403 -7.71 9.23 -36.20
CA ILE A 403 -9.11 9.20 -35.76
C ILE A 403 -10.02 9.98 -36.73
N ASN A 404 -9.60 11.16 -37.17
CA ASN A 404 -10.35 11.96 -38.14
C ASN A 404 -10.48 11.24 -39.49
N ARG A 405 -9.43 10.55 -39.95
CA ARG A 405 -9.43 9.76 -41.19
C ARG A 405 -10.34 8.52 -41.11
N LEU A 406 -10.42 7.88 -39.94
CA LEU A 406 -11.35 6.78 -39.65
C LEU A 406 -12.81 7.23 -39.62
N LYS A 407 -13.10 8.42 -39.06
CA LYS A 407 -14.45 9.01 -39.12
C LYS A 407 -14.84 9.39 -40.55
N SER A 408 -13.96 10.05 -41.30
CA SER A 408 -14.20 10.41 -42.71
C SER A 408 -14.54 9.19 -43.57
N LYS A 409 -13.93 8.03 -43.32
CA LYS A 409 -14.29 6.75 -43.98
C LYS A 409 -15.64 6.15 -43.54
N LYS A 410 -16.18 6.53 -42.38
CA LYS A 410 -17.51 6.10 -41.91
C LYS A 410 -18.64 7.02 -42.38
N THR A 411 -18.31 8.18 -42.96
CA THR A 411 -19.29 9.18 -43.43
C THR A 411 -19.28 9.27 -44.95
N GLU A 412 -19.53 8.16 -45.64
CA GLU A 412 -19.93 8.22 -47.05
C GLU A 412 -21.37 8.78 -47.16
N PRO A 413 -21.64 9.66 -48.14
CA PRO A 413 -22.93 10.35 -48.22
C PRO A 413 -24.02 9.46 -48.82
N VAL A 414 -24.83 8.83 -47.97
CA VAL A 414 -26.09 8.21 -48.41
C VAL A 414 -27.09 9.31 -48.78
N ALA A 415 -27.68 9.21 -49.97
CA ALA A 415 -28.58 10.22 -50.53
C ALA A 415 -29.83 10.46 -49.65
N PRO A 416 -30.36 11.70 -49.61
CA PRO A 416 -31.47 12.04 -48.72
C PRO A 416 -32.79 11.42 -49.19
N ARG A 417 -33.42 10.66 -48.29
CA ARG A 417 -34.86 10.33 -48.37
C ARG A 417 -35.64 11.17 -47.35
N PRO A 418 -36.82 11.71 -47.69
CA PRO A 418 -37.59 12.55 -46.78
C PRO A 418 -38.46 11.74 -45.80
N SER A 419 -39.10 12.47 -44.88
CA SER A 419 -40.14 12.08 -43.90
C SER A 419 -39.73 11.31 -42.62
N TRP A 420 -39.53 12.10 -41.56
CA TRP A 420 -40.33 12.11 -40.33
C TRP A 420 -40.55 10.80 -39.53
N SER A 421 -39.92 10.73 -38.35
CA SER A 421 -40.65 10.50 -37.08
C SER A 421 -39.84 11.06 -35.90
N ARG A 422 -40.44 11.94 -35.08
CA ARG A 422 -39.90 12.30 -33.77
C ARG A 422 -40.50 11.32 -32.76
N ASN A 423 -39.67 10.61 -32.00
CA ASN A 423 -39.88 10.23 -30.59
C ASN A 423 -38.82 9.22 -30.11
N SER A 424 -37.76 9.69 -29.44
CA SER A 424 -36.99 8.90 -28.47
C SER A 424 -36.25 9.83 -27.51
N ILE A 425 -36.53 9.73 -26.21
CA ILE A 425 -35.78 10.45 -25.17
C ILE A 425 -34.56 9.59 -24.81
N THR A 426 -33.43 9.83 -25.45
CA THR A 426 -32.12 9.27 -25.08
C THR A 426 -31.00 10.29 -25.35
N ALA A 427 -31.08 11.44 -24.67
CA ALA A 427 -30.13 12.55 -24.78
C ALA A 427 -29.32 12.77 -23.50
N ILE A 428 -28.78 11.68 -22.92
CA ILE A 428 -27.74 11.73 -21.89
C ILE A 428 -26.64 10.74 -22.29
N GLY A 429 -25.38 11.19 -22.30
CA GLY A 429 -24.21 10.32 -22.43
C GLY A 429 -23.65 10.12 -23.84
N SER A 430 -23.05 11.16 -24.44
CA SER A 430 -21.99 10.96 -25.46
C SER A 430 -21.02 12.14 -25.59
N VAL A 431 -20.43 12.59 -24.47
CA VAL A 431 -19.14 13.29 -24.53
C VAL A 431 -18.07 12.27 -24.94
N THR A 432 -18.00 11.98 -26.24
CA THR A 432 -17.02 11.03 -26.79
C THR A 432 -15.61 11.59 -26.62
N ALA A 433 -14.63 10.72 -26.38
CA ALA A 433 -13.22 11.12 -26.23
C ALA A 433 -12.69 12.02 -27.37
N SER A 434 -13.27 11.92 -28.57
CA SER A 434 -12.94 12.77 -29.71
C SER A 434 -13.34 14.25 -29.54
N GLY A 435 -14.42 14.55 -28.81
CA GLY A 435 -14.81 15.92 -28.47
C GLY A 435 -13.90 16.56 -27.42
N LEU A 436 -13.23 15.74 -26.60
CA LEU A 436 -12.18 16.20 -25.70
C LEU A 436 -10.87 16.41 -26.47
N GLN A 437 -10.54 15.51 -27.41
CA GLN A 437 -9.28 15.54 -28.16
C GLN A 437 -9.16 16.60 -29.27
N SER A 438 -10.24 17.03 -29.93
CA SER A 438 -10.12 18.17 -30.88
C SER A 438 -9.88 19.51 -30.18
N VAL A 439 -10.14 19.58 -28.87
CA VAL A 439 -9.99 20.78 -28.02
C VAL A 439 -8.64 20.75 -27.26
N LEU A 440 -7.96 19.58 -27.23
CA LEU A 440 -6.60 19.37 -26.71
C LEU A 440 -5.48 19.65 -27.74
N SER A 441 -5.80 20.12 -28.95
CA SER A 441 -4.79 20.45 -29.97
C SER A 441 -4.07 21.77 -29.65
N VAL A 442 -2.75 21.84 -29.86
CA VAL A 442 -1.90 23.01 -29.58
C VAL A 442 -2.28 24.25 -30.41
N GLU A 443 -2.93 24.04 -31.57
CA GLU A 443 -3.48 25.09 -32.45
C GLU A 443 -4.97 25.40 -32.21
N GLY A 444 -5.63 24.78 -31.22
CA GLY A 444 -7.06 24.99 -30.99
C GLY A 444 -7.37 26.32 -30.29
N ASN A 445 -8.38 27.06 -30.74
CA ASN A 445 -8.90 28.29 -30.10
C ASN A 445 -9.34 28.14 -28.62
N HIS A 446 -9.29 26.92 -28.07
CA HIS A 446 -9.69 26.57 -26.70
C HIS A 446 -8.56 25.82 -25.95
N PHE A 447 -7.34 25.77 -26.50
CA PHE A 447 -6.20 25.04 -25.94
C PHE A 447 -5.93 25.44 -24.49
N ALA A 448 -5.86 26.75 -24.20
CA ALA A 448 -5.65 27.27 -22.85
C ALA A 448 -6.72 26.79 -21.86
N LEU A 449 -8.02 26.89 -22.24
CA LEU A 449 -9.12 26.46 -21.38
C LEU A 449 -9.04 24.97 -21.02
N VAL A 450 -8.76 24.09 -21.98
CA VAL A 450 -8.69 22.65 -21.72
C VAL A 450 -7.38 22.25 -21.05
N PHE A 451 -6.26 22.92 -21.36
CA PHE A 451 -5.02 22.76 -20.63
C PHE A 451 -5.19 23.09 -19.15
N VAL A 452 -5.75 24.27 -18.83
CA VAL A 452 -6.06 24.71 -17.45
C VAL A 452 -7.06 23.77 -16.78
N THR A 453 -8.10 23.30 -17.49
CA THR A 453 -9.06 22.34 -16.92
C THR A 453 -8.39 21.00 -16.57
N ARG A 454 -7.55 20.45 -17.46
CA ARG A 454 -6.74 19.24 -17.19
C ARG A 454 -5.83 19.45 -15.99
N LYS A 455 -5.10 20.59 -15.94
CA LYS A 455 -4.23 20.97 -14.82
C LYS A 455 -4.99 21.03 -13.50
N ALA A 456 -6.14 21.70 -13.46
CA ALA A 456 -6.94 21.82 -12.24
C ALA A 456 -7.41 20.46 -11.70
N VAL A 457 -7.85 19.55 -12.58
CA VAL A 457 -8.26 18.18 -12.19
C VAL A 457 -7.08 17.37 -11.67
N GLU A 458 -5.91 17.45 -12.31
CA GLU A 458 -4.71 16.74 -11.89
C GLU A 458 -4.14 17.27 -10.57
N VAL A 459 -3.99 18.59 -10.44
CA VAL A 459 -3.52 19.23 -9.20
C VAL A 459 -4.50 18.97 -8.06
N GLY A 460 -5.82 19.00 -8.32
CA GLY A 460 -6.83 18.60 -7.33
C GLY A 460 -6.66 17.17 -6.85
N ALA A 461 -6.40 16.22 -7.77
CA ALA A 461 -6.11 14.83 -7.41
C ALA A 461 -4.80 14.68 -6.61
N GLN A 462 -3.74 15.40 -7.01
CA GLN A 462 -2.46 15.43 -6.29
C GLN A 462 -2.60 16.05 -4.89
N ILE A 463 -3.44 17.07 -4.69
CA ILE A 463 -3.70 17.65 -3.36
C ILE A 463 -4.39 16.63 -2.45
N VAL A 464 -5.40 15.90 -2.95
CA VAL A 464 -6.07 14.83 -2.19
C VAL A 464 -5.09 13.73 -1.80
N GLN A 465 -4.22 13.30 -2.72
CA GLN A 465 -3.19 12.30 -2.44
C GLN A 465 -2.10 12.83 -1.50
N CYS A 466 -1.67 14.10 -1.63
CA CYS A 466 -0.72 14.74 -0.71
C CYS A 466 -1.26 14.78 0.73
N TYR A 467 -2.55 15.08 0.91
CA TYR A 467 -3.20 15.02 2.21
C TYR A 467 -3.19 13.59 2.77
N ARG A 468 -3.61 12.58 1.97
CA ARG A 468 -3.58 11.16 2.38
C ARG A 468 -2.16 10.69 2.73
N TYR A 469 -1.14 11.12 2.00
CA TYR A 469 0.26 10.83 2.31
C TYR A 469 0.65 11.44 3.67
N SER A 470 0.28 12.70 3.92
CA SER A 470 0.57 13.37 5.20
C SER A 470 -0.08 12.71 6.43
N THR A 471 -1.18 11.97 6.25
CA THR A 471 -1.86 11.22 7.34
C THR A 471 -1.42 9.76 7.46
N LEU A 472 -0.88 9.16 6.40
CA LEU A 472 -0.55 7.72 6.36
C LEU A 472 0.96 7.44 6.41
N ILE A 473 1.81 8.36 5.97
CA ILE A 473 3.25 8.10 5.83
C ILE A 473 4.02 8.81 6.93
N GLY A 474 4.69 8.05 7.80
CA GLY A 474 5.55 8.61 8.86
C GLY A 474 6.86 9.21 8.37
N ARG A 475 7.30 8.85 7.15
CA ARG A 475 8.56 9.32 6.55
C ARG A 475 8.46 10.79 6.14
N VAL A 476 8.94 11.66 7.02
CA VAL A 476 8.97 13.13 6.86
C VAL A 476 9.49 13.57 5.48
N TRP A 477 10.53 12.91 4.93
CA TRP A 477 11.08 13.27 3.63
C TRP A 477 10.10 13.04 2.46
N ILE A 478 9.25 12.00 2.52
CA ILE A 478 8.24 11.72 1.50
C ILE A 478 7.18 12.81 1.52
N ASN A 479 6.69 13.17 2.70
CA ASN A 479 5.69 14.23 2.86
C ASN A 479 6.23 15.59 2.40
N HIS A 480 7.47 15.93 2.75
CA HIS A 480 8.13 17.15 2.26
C HIS A 480 8.32 17.14 0.75
N ALA A 481 8.71 16.01 0.16
CA ALA A 481 8.88 15.87 -1.29
C ALA A 481 7.54 15.98 -2.04
N TYR A 482 6.47 15.34 -1.54
CA TYR A 482 5.14 15.42 -2.13
C TYR A 482 4.59 16.85 -2.04
N ALA A 483 4.63 17.47 -0.86
CA ALA A 483 4.15 18.84 -0.66
C ALA A 483 4.94 19.84 -1.52
N GLY A 484 6.28 19.70 -1.58
CA GLY A 484 7.13 20.53 -2.44
C GLY A 484 6.81 20.38 -3.92
N MET A 485 6.55 19.15 -4.40
CA MET A 485 6.11 18.89 -5.77
C MET A 485 4.74 19.51 -6.07
N VAL A 486 3.75 19.39 -5.17
CA VAL A 486 2.42 19.99 -5.35
C VAL A 486 2.50 21.51 -5.39
N VAL A 487 3.23 22.13 -4.46
CA VAL A 487 3.48 23.59 -4.45
C VAL A 487 4.16 24.03 -5.75
N THR A 488 5.14 23.26 -6.24
CA THR A 488 5.80 23.53 -7.52
C THR A 488 4.81 23.45 -8.70
N ASN A 489 3.97 22.41 -8.77
CA ASN A 489 2.97 22.27 -9.85
C ASN A 489 1.93 23.43 -9.84
N CYS A 490 1.52 23.86 -8.64
CA CYS A 490 0.67 25.02 -8.41
C CYS A 490 1.31 26.35 -8.86
N TRP A 491 2.63 26.50 -8.81
CA TRP A 491 3.34 27.72 -9.26
C TRP A 491 3.70 27.68 -10.74
N VAL A 492 4.07 26.52 -11.26
CA VAL A 492 4.43 26.30 -12.67
C VAL A 492 3.26 26.68 -13.58
N THR A 493 2.02 26.32 -13.22
CA THR A 493 0.83 26.62 -14.03
C THR A 493 0.62 28.14 -14.29
N PRO A 494 0.46 29.03 -13.28
CA PRO A 494 0.27 30.46 -13.50
C PRO A 494 1.53 31.20 -14.00
N LEU A 495 2.73 30.73 -13.63
CA LEU A 495 3.97 31.31 -14.15
C LEU A 495 4.07 31.14 -15.68
N LEU A 496 3.65 30.00 -16.20
CA LEU A 496 3.66 29.71 -17.63
C LEU A 496 2.55 30.44 -18.38
N ASP A 497 1.37 30.60 -17.78
CA ASP A 497 0.29 31.43 -18.35
C ASP A 497 0.74 32.91 -18.46
N TYR A 498 1.37 33.45 -17.41
CA TYR A 498 1.97 34.79 -17.43
C TYR A 498 3.04 34.95 -18.52
N LEU A 499 3.95 33.97 -18.68
CA LEU A 499 4.99 34.02 -19.71
C LEU A 499 4.40 33.96 -21.13
N MET A 500 3.36 33.14 -21.36
CA MET A 500 2.67 33.08 -22.66
C MET A 500 1.91 34.38 -22.96
N LEU A 501 1.21 34.96 -21.99
CA LEU A 501 0.54 36.26 -22.17
C LEU A 501 1.54 37.40 -22.39
N ALA A 502 2.69 37.38 -21.72
CA ALA A 502 3.76 38.35 -21.92
C ALA A 502 4.39 38.25 -23.33
N SER A 503 4.56 37.02 -23.86
CA SER A 503 5.08 36.83 -25.22
C SER A 503 4.08 37.28 -26.30
N GLU A 504 2.78 37.07 -26.12
CA GLU A 504 1.73 37.60 -27.01
C GLU A 504 1.64 39.15 -26.95
N ALA A 505 1.81 39.75 -25.78
CA ALA A 505 1.87 41.20 -25.63
C ALA A 505 3.11 41.83 -26.31
N GLN A 506 4.27 41.14 -26.30
CA GLN A 506 5.46 41.59 -27.04
C GLN A 506 5.28 41.53 -28.57
N VAL A 507 4.53 40.55 -29.08
CA VAL A 507 4.22 40.42 -30.52
C VAL A 507 3.39 41.61 -31.04
N THR A 508 2.60 42.27 -30.18
CA THR A 508 1.74 43.39 -30.59
C THR A 508 2.40 44.77 -30.55
N GLN A 509 3.62 44.91 -29.99
CA GLN A 509 4.33 46.20 -29.89
C GLN A 509 5.66 46.30 -30.66
N GLY A 510 6.18 45.20 -31.22
CA GLY A 510 7.54 45.18 -31.78
C GLY A 510 7.66 44.66 -33.21
N THR A 511 8.53 45.30 -34.00
CA THR A 511 8.89 44.97 -35.41
C THR A 511 9.71 43.67 -35.57
N SER A 512 9.40 42.64 -34.78
CA SER A 512 10.10 41.34 -34.80
C SER A 512 9.54 40.41 -35.87
N THR A 513 10.39 39.57 -36.46
CA THR A 513 9.99 38.63 -37.51
C THR A 513 9.08 37.54 -36.95
N ARG A 514 7.86 37.46 -37.50
CA ARG A 514 6.77 36.56 -37.09
C ARG A 514 7.20 35.11 -36.82
N ASN A 515 8.18 34.60 -37.56
CA ASN A 515 8.68 33.23 -37.45
C ASN A 515 9.54 32.98 -36.19
N ALA A 516 10.33 33.97 -35.74
CA ALA A 516 11.18 33.82 -34.55
C ALA A 516 10.33 33.76 -33.27
N ASN A 517 9.29 34.59 -33.19
CA ASN A 517 8.36 34.65 -32.07
C ASN A 517 7.53 33.35 -31.94
N VAL A 518 7.13 32.75 -33.08
CA VAL A 518 6.42 31.45 -33.11
C VAL A 518 7.31 30.32 -32.61
N ALA A 519 8.59 30.28 -33.02
CA ALA A 519 9.54 29.28 -32.54
C ALA A 519 9.78 29.35 -31.03
N GLY A 520 9.89 30.55 -30.46
CA GLY A 520 9.98 30.77 -29.00
C GLY A 520 8.77 30.21 -28.26
N SER A 521 7.56 30.59 -28.67
CA SER A 521 6.28 30.12 -28.11
C SER A 521 6.15 28.59 -28.14
N ILE A 522 6.58 27.93 -29.23
CA ILE A 522 6.58 26.45 -29.31
C ILE A 522 7.57 25.83 -28.31
N ARG A 523 8.78 26.37 -28.18
CA ARG A 523 9.81 25.85 -27.26
C ARG A 523 9.39 26.01 -25.79
N GLU A 524 8.74 27.12 -25.44
CA GLU A 524 8.15 27.36 -24.12
C GLU A 524 6.99 26.38 -23.82
N ARG A 525 6.10 26.14 -24.78
CA ARG A 525 5.01 25.15 -24.66
C ARG A 525 5.55 23.72 -24.47
N VAL A 526 6.62 23.34 -25.18
CA VAL A 526 7.25 22.02 -25.02
C VAL A 526 7.96 21.89 -23.65
N ALA A 527 8.65 22.94 -23.19
CA ALA A 527 9.26 22.96 -21.85
C ALA A 527 8.21 22.85 -20.73
N CYS A 528 7.14 23.66 -20.83
CA CYS A 528 5.94 23.58 -19.98
C CYS A 528 5.43 22.14 -19.84
N VAL A 529 5.08 21.50 -20.96
CA VAL A 529 4.52 20.16 -20.99
C VAL A 529 5.52 19.09 -20.51
N SER A 530 6.81 19.32 -20.66
CA SER A 530 7.85 18.40 -20.16
C SER A 530 8.02 18.49 -18.64
N VAL A 531 8.08 19.69 -18.07
CA VAL A 531 8.12 19.90 -16.60
C VAL A 531 6.85 19.36 -15.96
N ASP A 532 5.69 19.62 -16.57
CA ASP A 532 4.39 19.11 -16.17
C ASP A 532 4.37 17.57 -16.06
N ALA A 533 4.83 16.90 -17.11
CA ALA A 533 4.90 15.44 -17.16
C ALA A 533 5.89 14.86 -16.14
N LEU A 534 7.02 15.55 -15.88
CA LEU A 534 8.01 15.14 -14.88
C LEU A 534 7.50 15.27 -13.44
N LEU A 535 6.83 16.37 -13.08
CA LEU A 535 6.21 16.54 -11.76
C LEU A 535 5.10 15.50 -11.54
N THR A 536 4.28 15.26 -12.57
CA THR A 536 3.24 14.23 -12.54
C THR A 536 3.82 12.83 -12.36
N ALA A 537 4.88 12.49 -13.10
CA ALA A 537 5.58 11.21 -12.96
C ALA A 537 6.26 11.05 -11.60
N PHE A 538 6.77 12.13 -11.00
CA PHE A 538 7.28 12.10 -9.63
C PHE A 538 6.17 11.71 -8.64
N ALA A 539 4.99 12.32 -8.77
CA ALA A 539 3.82 12.06 -7.94
C ALA A 539 3.29 10.62 -8.05
N CYS A 540 3.19 10.07 -9.27
CA CYS A 540 2.49 8.80 -9.53
C CYS A 540 3.38 7.60 -9.85
N LEU A 541 4.71 7.78 -9.97
CA LEU A 541 5.67 6.69 -10.12
C LEU A 541 6.74 6.74 -9.02
N VAL A 542 7.47 7.85 -8.90
CA VAL A 542 8.69 7.91 -8.06
C VAL A 542 8.37 7.77 -6.58
N LEU A 543 7.40 8.53 -6.06
CA LEU A 543 7.03 8.44 -4.65
C LEU A 543 6.39 7.07 -4.29
N PRO A 544 5.42 6.52 -5.05
CA PRO A 544 4.92 5.17 -4.82
C PRO A 544 6.00 4.07 -4.87
N LEU A 545 6.93 4.13 -5.83
CA LEU A 545 8.02 3.14 -5.93
C LEU A 545 9.00 3.25 -4.77
N ALA A 546 9.31 4.46 -4.29
CA ALA A 546 10.19 4.65 -3.14
C ALA A 546 9.60 4.10 -1.81
N ILE A 547 8.28 3.93 -1.76
CA ILE A 547 7.57 3.27 -0.65
C ILE A 547 7.53 1.76 -0.88
N PHE A 548 7.13 1.31 -2.07
CA PHE A 548 6.87 -0.10 -2.35
C PHE A 548 8.13 -0.98 -2.45
N VAL A 549 9.20 -0.48 -3.09
CA VAL A 549 10.40 -1.28 -3.36
C VAL A 549 11.06 -1.84 -2.09
N PRO A 550 11.22 -1.09 -0.98
CA PRO A 550 11.71 -1.64 0.28
C PRO A 550 10.91 -2.85 0.79
N TYR A 551 9.57 -2.84 0.69
CA TYR A 551 8.73 -3.97 1.10
C TYR A 551 8.83 -5.15 0.13
N ALA A 552 8.85 -4.88 -1.17
CA ALA A 552 8.99 -5.92 -2.20
C ALA A 552 10.35 -6.64 -2.17
N GLN A 553 11.39 -6.05 -1.57
CA GLN A 553 12.72 -6.65 -1.42
C GLN A 553 12.82 -7.63 -0.24
N VAL A 554 11.90 -7.55 0.73
CA VAL A 554 11.94 -8.33 1.98
C VAL A 554 10.76 -9.29 2.12
N PHE A 555 9.72 -9.14 1.30
CA PHE A 555 8.56 -10.04 1.28
C PHE A 555 8.95 -11.44 0.78
N ASP A 556 8.61 -12.47 1.55
CA ASP A 556 8.81 -13.87 1.20
C ASP A 556 7.60 -14.39 0.39
N VAL A 557 7.85 -14.73 -0.87
CA VAL A 557 6.82 -15.21 -1.81
C VAL A 557 6.48 -16.70 -1.58
N SER A 558 7.36 -17.46 -0.93
CA SER A 558 7.10 -18.86 -0.56
C SER A 558 6.15 -18.94 0.63
N TRP A 559 6.39 -18.11 1.65
CA TRP A 559 5.60 -18.05 2.88
C TRP A 559 4.45 -17.03 2.85
N TYR A 560 4.33 -16.24 1.78
CA TYR A 560 3.35 -15.15 1.64
C TYR A 560 3.42 -14.12 2.77
N SER A 561 4.60 -13.90 3.35
CA SER A 561 4.75 -13.15 4.61
C SER A 561 5.95 -12.20 4.62
N PHE A 562 6.05 -11.38 5.66
CA PHE A 562 7.22 -10.55 5.93
C PHE A 562 8.08 -11.16 7.06
N PRO A 563 9.37 -10.82 7.14
CA PRO A 563 10.23 -11.21 8.26
C PRO A 563 9.69 -10.68 9.60
N ASN A 564 9.94 -11.43 10.67
CA ASN A 564 9.44 -11.12 12.01
C ASN A 564 9.93 -9.75 12.52
N GLU A 565 11.09 -9.26 12.08
CA GLU A 565 11.59 -7.92 12.38
C GLU A 565 10.68 -6.80 11.87
N ILE A 566 9.88 -7.08 10.84
CA ILE A 566 8.87 -6.15 10.32
C ILE A 566 7.56 -6.34 11.05
N LEU A 567 7.10 -7.58 11.21
CA LEU A 567 5.79 -7.93 11.79
C LEU A 567 5.66 -7.57 13.28
N TYR A 568 6.71 -7.82 14.07
CA TYR A 568 6.71 -7.59 15.52
C TYR A 568 7.39 -6.29 15.94
N GLY A 569 7.81 -5.46 14.98
CA GLY A 569 8.47 -4.19 15.27
C GLY A 569 7.48 -3.03 15.42
N ASP A 570 7.50 -2.38 16.59
CA ASP A 570 6.60 -1.30 17.03
C ASP A 570 6.35 -0.23 15.95
N VAL A 571 7.40 0.12 15.20
CA VAL A 571 7.36 1.16 14.18
C VAL A 571 7.28 0.58 12.76
N SER A 572 7.81 -0.62 12.51
CA SER A 572 7.82 -1.23 11.18
C SER A 572 6.45 -1.75 10.78
N PHE A 573 5.71 -2.40 11.69
CA PHE A 573 4.42 -3.00 11.37
C PHE A 573 3.33 -1.95 11.08
N PRO A 574 3.13 -0.90 11.92
CA PRO A 574 2.18 0.17 11.58
C PRO A 574 2.58 0.91 10.29
N ASN A 575 3.87 1.11 10.04
CA ASN A 575 4.32 1.71 8.78
C ASN A 575 4.06 0.80 7.57
N LEU A 576 4.33 -0.51 7.65
CA LEU A 576 4.01 -1.48 6.59
C LEU A 576 2.55 -1.32 6.16
N ILE A 577 1.65 -1.29 7.13
CA ILE A 577 0.21 -1.21 6.88
C ILE A 577 -0.16 0.17 6.33
N ARG A 578 0.18 1.26 7.03
CA ARG A 578 -0.22 2.62 6.63
C ARG A 578 0.41 3.06 5.30
N GLU A 579 1.67 2.71 5.04
CA GLU A 579 2.34 3.01 3.78
C GLU A 579 1.72 2.23 2.61
N ASN A 580 1.33 0.95 2.81
CA ASN A 580 0.56 0.22 1.78
C ASN A 580 -0.88 0.75 1.64
N GLN A 581 -1.54 1.20 2.71
CA GLN A 581 -2.84 1.90 2.63
C GLN A 581 -2.74 3.19 1.78
N ALA A 582 -1.56 3.83 1.72
CA ALA A 582 -1.31 4.96 0.82
C ALA A 582 -1.10 4.55 -0.64
N LEU A 583 -0.61 3.33 -0.91
CA LEU A 583 -0.40 2.78 -2.27
C LEU A 583 -1.69 2.25 -2.91
N PHE A 584 -2.42 1.39 -2.20
CA PHE A 584 -3.63 0.73 -2.72
C PHE A 584 -4.84 1.68 -2.73
N ALA A 585 -5.81 1.42 -3.61
CA ALA A 585 -7.06 2.17 -3.70
C ALA A 585 -8.11 1.60 -2.73
N LEU A 586 -8.22 2.23 -1.56
CA LEU A 586 -9.11 1.75 -0.48
C LEU A 586 -10.53 2.33 -0.54
N SER A 587 -10.73 3.36 -1.36
CA SER A 587 -12.05 3.92 -1.65
C SER A 587 -12.13 4.35 -3.10
N PHE A 588 -13.36 4.55 -3.61
CA PHE A 588 -13.56 4.98 -4.98
C PHE A 588 -12.86 6.32 -5.30
N VAL A 589 -12.94 7.30 -4.39
CA VAL A 589 -12.30 8.62 -4.55
C VAL A 589 -10.77 8.49 -4.53
N ASP A 590 -10.23 7.66 -3.64
CA ASP A 590 -8.80 7.40 -3.54
C ASP A 590 -8.25 6.76 -4.83
N GLY A 591 -8.90 5.73 -5.35
CA GLY A 591 -8.50 5.09 -6.60
C GLY A 591 -8.65 5.99 -7.83
N VAL A 592 -9.72 6.79 -7.92
CA VAL A 592 -9.88 7.77 -9.02
C VAL A 592 -8.77 8.83 -8.98
N THR A 593 -8.44 9.37 -7.80
CA THR A 593 -7.37 10.38 -7.67
C THR A 593 -5.98 9.81 -7.96
N LYS A 594 -5.75 8.52 -7.71
CA LYS A 594 -4.53 7.79 -8.17
C LYS A 594 -4.47 7.61 -9.69
N LEU A 595 -5.60 7.38 -10.38
CA LEU A 595 -5.65 7.19 -11.84
C LEU A 595 -5.44 8.50 -12.65
N VAL A 596 -5.88 9.65 -12.13
CA VAL A 596 -5.86 10.94 -12.83
C VAL A 596 -4.46 11.35 -13.33
N PRO A 597 -3.38 11.31 -12.52
CA PRO A 597 -2.01 11.58 -12.97
C PRO A 597 -1.57 10.75 -14.19
N HIS A 598 -1.85 9.44 -14.19
CA HIS A 598 -1.48 8.56 -15.30
C HIS A 598 -2.28 8.88 -16.58
N LEU A 599 -3.59 9.15 -16.46
CA LEU A 599 -4.43 9.63 -17.57
C LEU A 599 -3.90 10.95 -18.15
N SER A 600 -3.36 11.83 -17.31
CA SER A 600 -2.72 13.07 -17.74
C SER A 600 -1.48 12.80 -18.62
N ILE A 601 -0.55 11.95 -18.16
CA ILE A 601 0.64 11.53 -18.94
C ILE A 601 0.21 10.85 -20.26
N LEU A 602 -0.82 10.01 -20.24
CA LEU A 602 -1.33 9.33 -21.43
C LEU A 602 -1.83 10.31 -22.51
N THR A 603 -2.41 11.45 -22.11
CA THR A 603 -2.97 12.45 -23.03
C THR A 603 -1.93 13.47 -23.52
N ILE A 604 -0.97 13.87 -22.67
CA ILE A 604 0.14 14.79 -22.98
C ILE A 604 0.87 14.46 -24.29
N SER A 605 1.25 13.19 -24.47
CA SER A 605 2.05 12.73 -25.62
C SER A 605 1.41 12.91 -27.01
N SER A 606 0.12 13.25 -27.07
CA SER A 606 -0.59 13.54 -28.32
C SER A 606 -0.40 14.98 -28.81
N ALA A 607 -0.15 15.92 -27.89
CA ALA A 607 -0.23 17.35 -28.15
C ALA A 607 1.14 17.95 -28.53
N ALA A 608 2.18 17.72 -27.71
CA ALA A 608 3.43 18.47 -27.78
C ALA A 608 4.31 18.24 -29.03
N ILE A 609 4.02 17.23 -29.86
CA ILE A 609 4.98 16.72 -30.87
C ILE A 609 4.35 16.55 -32.27
N HIS A 610 3.08 16.91 -32.47
CA HIS A 610 2.40 16.72 -33.76
C HIS A 610 2.92 17.65 -34.88
N GLU A 611 3.36 18.86 -34.56
CA GLU A 611 3.72 19.89 -35.55
C GLU A 611 5.06 19.64 -36.27
N GLN A 612 6.14 19.26 -35.55
CA GLN A 612 7.45 19.06 -36.19
C GLN A 612 7.49 17.85 -37.15
N GLY A 613 6.64 16.83 -36.94
CA GLY A 613 6.55 15.66 -37.81
C GLY A 613 5.99 15.97 -39.21
N GLN A 614 5.15 17.00 -39.34
CA GLN A 614 4.63 17.42 -40.65
C GLN A 614 5.66 18.21 -41.46
N SER A 615 6.49 19.04 -40.82
CA SER A 615 7.59 19.76 -41.48
C SER A 615 8.57 18.80 -42.18
N LYS A 616 8.96 17.71 -41.50
CA LYS A 616 9.98 16.77 -41.99
C LYS A 616 9.48 15.70 -42.96
N SER A 617 8.16 15.45 -43.05
CA SER A 617 7.62 14.40 -43.93
C SER A 617 7.32 14.84 -45.38
N PHE A 618 7.40 16.14 -45.68
CA PHE A 618 7.09 16.69 -47.02
C PHE A 618 8.31 16.92 -47.94
N THR A 619 9.50 16.41 -47.59
CA THR A 619 10.72 16.54 -48.40
C THR A 619 11.36 15.20 -48.80
N CYS A 620 10.53 14.27 -49.26
CA CYS A 620 10.96 13.09 -50.03
C CYS A 620 10.25 13.03 -51.40
N GLY A 621 10.31 14.14 -52.14
CA GLY A 621 10.11 14.12 -53.59
C GLY A 621 11.43 13.74 -54.26
N GLY A 622 11.49 12.53 -54.83
CA GLY A 622 12.55 12.16 -55.77
C GLY A 622 12.39 12.90 -57.11
N PRO A 623 13.43 12.92 -57.96
CA PRO A 623 13.43 13.60 -59.25
C PRO A 623 12.42 13.01 -60.25
#